data_AF-A0A0G0PQB4-F1
#
_entry.id   AF-A0A0G0PQB4-F1
#
_cell.length_a   1.000
_cell.length_b   1.000
_cell.length_c   1.000
_cell.angle_alpha   90.00
_cell.angle_beta   90.00
_cell.angle_gamma   90.00
#
_symmetry.space_group_name_H-M   'P 1'
#
loop_
_entity.id
_entity.type
_entity.pdbx_description
1 polymer ?
#
loop_
_entity_poly.entity_id
_entity_poly.type
_entity_poly.pdbx_seq_one_letter_code
_entity_poly.pdbx_strand_id
1 'polypeptide(L)'
;WKAIFVTFFIYAIATNLARSPLKYPPNRQMQRAIDVAEKIKEEAGGQKFNLAVIAERNYEDGYQYFLERWGEPVFDIDALNYEKTLADNLFVVCEMPKEKCDPTHNPKTEVANFGWSKIEGEWEVAGVILYKLVHTQ
;
A
#
# COMPACT_ATOMS: atom_id res chain seq x y z
N TRP A 1 42.47 -29.18 14.25
CA TRP A 1 41.47 -29.06 13.15
C TRP A 1 40.05 -29.37 13.63
N LYS A 2 39.73 -30.59 14.10
CA LYS A 2 38.37 -30.95 14.56
C LYS A 2 37.76 -29.98 15.59
N ALA A 3 38.51 -29.60 16.63
CA ALA A 3 38.04 -28.65 17.64
C ALA A 3 37.70 -27.26 17.06
N ILE A 4 38.52 -26.76 16.12
CA ILE A 4 38.28 -25.47 15.44
C ILE A 4 36.99 -25.54 14.62
N PHE A 5 36.77 -26.65 13.90
CA PHE A 5 35.53 -26.87 13.15
C PHE A 5 34.30 -26.92 14.05
N VAL A 6 34.39 -27.63 15.18
CA VAL A 6 33.29 -27.71 16.15
C VAL A 6 32.98 -26.33 16.74
N THR A 7 33.99 -25.57 17.14
CA THR A 7 33.80 -24.21 17.66
C THR A 7 33.17 -23.28 16.62
N PHE A 8 33.66 -23.32 15.38
CA PHE A 8 33.07 -22.55 14.28
C PHE A 8 31.61 -22.93 14.03
N PHE A 9 31.30 -24.24 14.03
CA PHE A 9 29.95 -24.73 13.79
C PHE A 9 28.98 -24.31 14.90
N ILE A 10 29.41 -24.40 16.17
CA ILE A 10 28.62 -23.92 17.32
C ILE A 10 28.37 -22.41 17.20
N TYR A 11 29.39 -21.63 16.84
CA TYR A 11 29.25 -20.19 16.65
C TYR A 11 28.28 -19.83 15.52
N ALA A 12 28.36 -20.53 14.39
CA ALA A 12 27.44 -20.35 13.26
C ALA A 12 25.99 -20.68 13.64
N ILE A 13 25.76 -21.79 14.36
CA ILE A 13 24.42 -22.15 14.86
C ILE A 13 23.91 -21.11 15.84
N ALA A 14 24.73 -20.71 16.82
CA ALA A 14 24.33 -19.75 17.83
C ALA A 14 23.97 -18.39 17.21
N THR A 15 24.75 -17.91 16.24
CA THR A 15 24.48 -16.66 15.53
C THR A 15 23.23 -16.75 14.64
N ASN A 16 23.00 -17.88 13.97
CA ASN A 16 21.81 -18.10 13.15
C ASN A 16 20.53 -18.14 14.01
N LEU A 17 20.54 -18.85 15.13
CA LEU A 17 19.44 -18.86 16.09
C LEU A 17 19.24 -17.48 16.74
N ALA A 18 20.33 -16.79 17.08
CA ALA A 18 20.26 -15.48 17.72
C ALA A 18 19.65 -14.42 16.80
N ARG A 19 19.93 -14.48 15.49
CA ARG A 19 19.43 -13.56 14.46
C ARG A 19 18.29 -14.16 13.62
N SER A 20 17.62 -15.19 14.13
CA SER A 20 16.54 -15.86 13.41
C SER A 20 15.35 -14.90 13.20
N PRO A 21 14.80 -14.80 11.98
CA PRO A 21 13.61 -14.00 11.72
C PRO A 21 12.38 -14.49 12.50
N LEU A 22 12.39 -15.74 12.98
CA LEU A 22 11.32 -16.32 13.80
C LEU A 22 11.17 -15.67 15.18
N LYS A 23 12.12 -14.86 15.62
CA LYS A 23 12.02 -14.09 16.88
C LYS A 23 11.09 -12.90 16.78
N TYR A 24 10.86 -12.40 15.57
CA TYR A 24 10.06 -11.22 15.34
C TYR A 24 8.65 -11.65 14.88
N PRO A 25 7.61 -10.94 15.30
CA PRO A 25 6.28 -11.18 14.77
C PRO A 25 6.29 -10.98 13.24
N PRO A 26 5.45 -11.70 12.50
CA PRO A 26 5.31 -11.47 11.07
C PRO A 26 4.86 -10.02 10.81
N ASN A 27 5.20 -9.48 9.65
CA ASN A 27 4.87 -8.10 9.26
C ASN A 27 3.38 -7.87 8.95
N ARG A 28 2.53 -8.90 9.06
CA ARG A 28 1.05 -8.86 8.93
C ARG A 28 0.54 -8.13 7.68
N GLN A 29 1.24 -8.24 6.53
CA GLN A 29 0.88 -7.51 5.31
C GLN A 29 -0.56 -7.78 4.85
N MET A 30 -1.03 -9.03 4.95
CA MET A 30 -2.42 -9.36 4.60
C MET A 30 -3.42 -8.64 5.51
N GLN A 31 -3.17 -8.60 6.82
CA GLN A 31 -4.06 -7.90 7.75
C GLN A 31 -4.07 -6.40 7.45
N ARG A 32 -2.90 -5.81 7.21
CA ARG A 32 -2.80 -4.40 6.78
C ARG A 32 -3.62 -4.15 5.51
N ALA A 33 -3.50 -5.02 4.51
CA ALA A 33 -4.25 -4.87 3.27
C ALA A 33 -5.76 -4.90 3.49
N ILE A 34 -6.24 -5.80 4.36
CA ILE A 34 -7.65 -5.87 4.77
C ILE A 34 -8.06 -4.59 5.48
N ASP A 35 -7.33 -4.18 6.52
CA ASP A 35 -7.69 -3.02 7.36
C ASP A 35 -7.74 -1.72 6.55
N VAL A 36 -6.78 -1.53 5.63
CA VAL A 36 -6.75 -0.36 4.73
C VAL A 36 -7.87 -0.43 3.69
N ALA A 37 -8.12 -1.59 3.10
CA ALA A 37 -9.23 -1.77 2.16
C ALA A 37 -10.59 -1.55 2.83
N GLU A 38 -10.77 -1.99 4.08
CA GLU A 38 -11.98 -1.70 4.87
C GLU A 38 -12.14 -0.20 5.09
N LYS A 39 -11.05 0.52 5.38
CA LYS A 39 -11.11 1.97 5.51
C LYS A 39 -11.48 2.65 4.19
N ILE A 40 -10.90 2.23 3.07
CA ILE A 40 -11.24 2.76 1.74
C ILE A 40 -12.71 2.53 1.45
N LYS A 41 -13.23 1.32 1.68
CA LYS A 41 -14.65 0.98 1.54
C LYS A 41 -15.55 1.90 2.36
N GLU A 42 -15.20 2.17 3.62
CA GLU A 42 -15.95 3.08 4.49
C GLU A 42 -16.00 4.50 3.90
N GLU A 43 -14.84 5.04 3.51
CA GLU A 43 -14.70 6.42 3.01
C GLU A 43 -15.22 6.61 1.58
N ALA A 44 -15.22 5.55 0.77
CA ALA A 44 -15.76 5.55 -0.59
C ALA A 44 -17.29 5.60 -0.59
N GLY A 45 -17.95 5.03 0.43
CA GLY A 45 -19.42 5.07 0.54
C GLY A 45 -20.15 4.47 -0.67
N GLY A 46 -19.55 3.49 -1.35
CA GLY A 46 -20.08 2.88 -2.58
C GLY A 46 -19.97 3.74 -3.84
N GLN A 47 -19.30 4.90 -3.78
CA GLN A 47 -18.97 5.69 -4.96
C GLN A 47 -17.85 5.01 -5.74
N LYS A 48 -17.83 5.17 -7.06
CA LYS A 48 -16.70 4.79 -7.89
C LYS A 48 -15.44 5.52 -7.43
N PHE A 49 -14.30 4.82 -7.37
CA PHE A 49 -13.01 5.42 -7.02
C PHE A 49 -11.86 4.78 -7.80
N ASN A 50 -10.76 5.51 -7.91
CA ASN A 50 -9.47 4.97 -8.35
C ASN A 50 -8.60 4.69 -7.12
N LEU A 51 -7.60 3.83 -7.29
CA LEU A 51 -6.62 3.49 -6.26
C LEU A 51 -5.23 3.87 -6.75
N ALA A 52 -4.34 4.18 -5.81
CA ALA A 52 -2.91 4.25 -6.04
C ALA A 52 -2.17 3.81 -4.77
N VAL A 53 -0.99 3.23 -4.94
CA VAL A 53 -0.09 2.89 -3.83
C VAL A 53 1.29 3.51 -4.02
N ILE A 54 1.68 4.41 -3.11
CA ILE A 54 3.04 4.98 -3.05
C ILE A 54 3.87 4.14 -2.07
N ALA A 55 4.82 3.40 -2.63
CA ALA A 55 5.59 2.41 -1.91
C ALA A 55 6.98 2.22 -2.55
N GLU A 56 7.89 1.52 -1.85
CA GLU A 56 9.19 1.15 -2.43
C GLU A 56 9.06 0.17 -3.61
N ARG A 57 7.98 -0.62 -3.66
CA ARG A 57 7.66 -1.56 -4.74
C ARG A 57 6.21 -1.40 -5.17
N ASN A 58 5.89 -1.86 -6.38
CA ASN A 58 4.54 -1.78 -6.91
C ASN A 58 3.74 -3.03 -6.49
N TYR A 59 2.83 -2.88 -5.52
CA TYR A 59 2.00 -3.97 -4.98
C TYR A 59 0.56 -3.51 -4.67
N GLU A 60 -0.01 -2.75 -5.60
CA GLU A 60 -1.38 -2.23 -5.53
C GLU A 60 -2.45 -3.32 -5.37
N ASP A 61 -2.26 -4.40 -6.12
CA ASP A 61 -3.15 -5.57 -6.16
C ASP A 61 -3.46 -6.14 -4.77
N GLY A 62 -2.56 -5.98 -3.81
CA GLY A 62 -2.77 -6.45 -2.43
C GLY A 62 -3.98 -5.81 -1.76
N TYR A 63 -4.20 -4.51 -1.98
CA TYR A 63 -5.34 -3.77 -1.46
C TYR A 63 -6.56 -3.94 -2.38
N GLN A 64 -6.34 -3.80 -3.69
CA GLN A 64 -7.39 -3.90 -4.71
C GLN A 64 -8.13 -5.23 -4.67
N TYR A 65 -7.41 -6.35 -4.46
CA TYR A 65 -8.00 -7.68 -4.34
C TYR A 65 -9.17 -7.74 -3.35
N PHE A 66 -9.04 -7.12 -2.17
CA PHE A 66 -10.09 -7.15 -1.16
C PHE A 66 -11.28 -6.26 -1.54
N LEU A 67 -11.02 -5.11 -2.14
CA LEU A 67 -12.05 -4.20 -2.65
C LEU A 67 -12.89 -4.88 -3.74
N GLU A 68 -12.24 -5.50 -4.73
CA GLU A 68 -12.90 -6.26 -5.78
C GLU A 68 -13.66 -7.47 -5.22
N ARG A 69 -13.06 -8.20 -4.28
CA ARG A 69 -13.70 -9.34 -3.62
C ARG A 69 -14.99 -8.94 -2.89
N TRP A 70 -15.06 -7.73 -2.34
CA TRP A 70 -16.24 -7.20 -1.68
C TRP A 70 -17.22 -6.50 -2.63
N GLY A 71 -16.91 -6.43 -3.92
CA GLY A 71 -17.75 -5.78 -4.93
C GLY A 71 -17.70 -4.25 -4.88
N GLU A 72 -16.65 -3.68 -4.31
CA GLU A 72 -16.45 -2.23 -4.32
C GLU A 72 -16.09 -1.74 -5.74
N PRO A 73 -16.57 -0.55 -6.15
CA PRO A 73 -16.38 -0.01 -7.50
C PRO A 73 -14.99 0.64 -7.66
N VAL A 74 -13.92 -0.13 -7.44
CA VAL A 74 -12.54 0.26 -7.73
C VAL A 74 -12.22 0.07 -9.21
N PHE A 75 -11.60 1.06 -9.85
CA PHE A 75 -11.22 0.99 -11.26
C PHE A 75 -9.80 1.49 -11.49
N ASP A 76 -9.09 0.83 -12.39
CA ASP A 76 -7.82 1.31 -12.92
C ASP A 76 -8.07 2.36 -14.00
N ILE A 77 -7.28 3.45 -14.00
CA ILE A 77 -7.43 4.51 -15.00
C ILE A 77 -6.86 4.06 -16.33
N ASP A 78 -7.73 3.80 -17.30
CA ASP A 78 -7.37 3.52 -18.68
C ASP A 78 -7.40 4.82 -19.51
N ALA A 79 -6.24 5.26 -19.99
CA ALA A 79 -6.12 6.46 -20.82
C ALA A 79 -6.91 6.37 -22.14
N LEU A 80 -7.17 5.16 -22.67
CA LEU A 80 -7.98 4.96 -23.87
C LEU A 80 -9.49 5.01 -23.60
N ASN A 81 -9.89 4.81 -22.35
CA ASN A 81 -11.29 4.80 -21.91
C ASN A 81 -11.51 5.75 -20.72
N TYR A 82 -10.83 6.90 -20.74
CA TYR A 82 -10.70 7.81 -19.61
C TYR A 82 -12.04 8.18 -18.96
N GLU A 83 -13.05 8.56 -19.75
CA GLU A 83 -14.39 8.91 -19.25
C GLU A 83 -15.09 7.77 -18.49
N LYS A 84 -14.76 6.52 -18.84
CA LYS A 84 -15.35 5.32 -18.21
C LYS A 84 -14.58 4.84 -17.01
N THR A 85 -13.29 5.15 -16.88
CA THR A 85 -12.43 4.62 -15.81
C THR A 85 -12.05 5.66 -14.76
N LEU A 86 -12.03 6.94 -15.11
CA LEU A 86 -11.80 8.02 -14.15
C LEU A 86 -12.95 8.10 -13.13
N ALA A 87 -12.59 8.27 -11.88
CA ALA A 87 -13.52 8.53 -10.78
C ALA A 87 -13.39 9.97 -10.27
N ASP A 88 -14.33 10.38 -9.41
CA ASP A 88 -14.27 11.69 -8.74
C ASP A 88 -13.29 11.70 -7.56
N ASN A 89 -12.96 10.51 -7.04
CA ASN A 89 -12.07 10.30 -5.90
C ASN A 89 -10.93 9.35 -6.26
N LEU A 90 -9.73 9.67 -5.79
CA LEU A 90 -8.57 8.77 -5.79
C LEU A 90 -8.14 8.50 -4.36
N PHE A 91 -8.09 7.22 -3.98
CA PHE A 91 -7.48 6.80 -2.72
C PHE A 91 -6.01 6.49 -2.94
N VAL A 92 -5.13 7.11 -2.16
CA VAL A 92 -3.69 6.88 -2.24
C VAL A 92 -3.20 6.27 -0.92
N VAL A 93 -2.73 5.03 -0.97
CA VAL A 93 -2.08 4.38 0.15
C VAL A 93 -0.58 4.68 0.10
N CYS A 94 -0.05 5.39 1.10
CA CYS A 94 1.37 5.64 1.22
C CYS A 94 2.00 4.77 2.31
N GLU A 95 2.92 3.90 1.90
CA GLU A 95 3.69 3.03 2.81
C GLU A 95 5.08 3.57 3.14
N MET A 96 5.44 4.70 2.53
CA MET A 96 6.68 5.40 2.80
C MET A 96 6.56 6.29 4.03
N PRO A 97 7.68 6.74 4.62
CA PRO A 97 7.65 7.83 5.60
C PRO A 97 6.91 9.05 5.05
N LYS A 98 6.16 9.74 5.91
CA LYS A 98 5.26 10.86 5.53
C LYS A 98 5.96 11.93 4.69
N GLU A 99 7.23 12.20 4.97
CA GLU A 99 8.05 13.21 4.28
C GLU A 99 8.34 12.84 2.82
N LYS A 100 8.13 11.57 2.45
CA LYS A 100 8.29 11.06 1.09
C LYS A 100 6.94 10.73 0.42
N CYS A 101 5.83 10.94 1.12
CA CYS A 101 4.50 10.83 0.55
C CYS A 101 4.14 12.16 -0.12
N ASP A 102 4.04 12.14 -1.45
CA ASP A 102 3.52 13.26 -2.23
C ASP A 102 2.33 12.77 -3.06
N PRO A 103 1.13 12.67 -2.48
CA PRO A 103 0.00 12.02 -3.12
C PRO A 103 -0.56 12.82 -4.30
N THR A 104 -0.24 14.11 -4.44
CA THR A 104 -0.77 14.98 -5.50
C THR A 104 0.22 15.24 -6.64
N HIS A 105 1.53 15.05 -6.43
CA HIS A 105 2.56 15.24 -7.47
C HIS A 105 3.44 14.00 -7.70
N ASN A 106 3.00 12.82 -7.25
CA ASN A 106 3.74 11.58 -7.48
C ASN A 106 3.81 11.25 -8.98
N PRO A 107 4.97 10.80 -9.50
CA PRO A 107 5.08 10.34 -10.88
C PRO A 107 4.42 8.97 -11.14
N LYS A 108 3.87 8.32 -10.11
CA LYS A 108 3.12 7.05 -10.26
C LYS A 108 1.93 7.25 -11.21
N THR A 109 1.73 6.28 -12.11
CA THR A 109 0.79 6.37 -13.24
C THR A 109 -0.63 6.69 -12.79
N GLU A 110 -1.10 6.08 -11.71
CA GLU A 110 -2.44 6.23 -11.16
C GLU A 110 -2.67 7.65 -10.62
N VAL A 111 -1.66 8.24 -9.97
CA VAL A 111 -1.69 9.64 -9.50
C VAL A 111 -1.62 10.60 -10.68
N ALA A 112 -0.69 10.38 -11.61
CA ALA A 112 -0.49 11.25 -12.77
C ALA A 112 -1.71 11.23 -13.72
N ASN A 113 -2.34 10.07 -13.92
CA ASN A 113 -3.51 9.92 -14.77
C ASN A 113 -4.78 10.48 -14.11
N PHE A 114 -4.87 10.49 -12.78
CA PHE A 114 -5.99 11.14 -12.09
C PHE A 114 -5.99 12.65 -12.32
N GLY A 115 -4.80 13.25 -12.49
CA GLY A 115 -4.64 14.66 -12.83
C GLY A 115 -4.62 15.57 -11.60
N TRP A 116 -4.95 16.84 -11.83
CA TRP A 116 -4.82 17.89 -10.83
C TRP A 116 -5.79 17.64 -9.67
N SER A 117 -5.24 17.43 -8.48
CA SER A 117 -6.00 17.02 -7.31
C SER A 117 -5.54 17.70 -6.04
N LYS A 118 -6.42 17.68 -5.04
CA LYS A 118 -6.15 18.16 -3.68
C LYS A 118 -6.55 17.10 -2.66
N ILE A 119 -5.89 17.13 -1.50
CA ILE A 119 -6.20 16.25 -0.38
C ILE A 119 -7.52 16.69 0.26
N GLU A 120 -8.52 15.81 0.27
CA GLU A 120 -9.77 15.98 1.01
C GLU A 120 -9.71 15.32 2.39
N GLY A 121 -9.01 14.18 2.51
CA GLY A 121 -8.88 13.43 3.76
C GLY A 121 -7.53 12.73 3.89
N GLU A 122 -7.10 12.55 5.14
CA GLU A 122 -5.86 11.86 5.52
C GLU A 122 -6.11 11.05 6.80
N TRP A 123 -5.71 9.78 6.80
CA TRP A 123 -5.84 8.88 7.96
C TRP A 123 -4.60 8.00 8.12
N GLU A 124 -4.24 7.70 9.36
CA GLU A 124 -3.24 6.68 9.67
C GLU A 124 -3.96 5.36 9.98
N VAL A 125 -3.73 4.32 9.18
CA VAL A 125 -4.39 3.02 9.30
C VAL A 125 -3.37 1.92 9.10
N ALA A 126 -3.33 0.95 10.02
CA ALA A 126 -2.44 -0.23 9.95
C ALA A 126 -0.95 0.10 9.68
N GLY A 127 -0.48 1.26 10.14
CA GLY A 127 0.89 1.74 10.00
C GLY A 127 1.25 2.29 8.62
N VAL A 128 0.25 2.66 7.81
CA VAL A 128 0.39 3.39 6.54
C VAL A 128 -0.49 4.63 6.56
N ILE A 129 -0.26 5.56 5.64
CA ILE A 129 -1.06 6.77 5.50
C ILE A 129 -2.00 6.60 4.32
N LEU A 130 -3.30 6.72 4.56
CA LEU A 130 -4.32 6.74 3.52
C LEU A 130 -4.72 8.18 3.23
N TYR A 131 -4.67 8.56 1.96
CA TYR A 131 -5.16 9.84 1.47
C TYR A 131 -6.41 9.64 0.62
N LYS A 132 -7.36 10.56 0.72
CA LYS A 132 -8.45 10.73 -0.24
C LYS A 132 -8.23 12.02 -1.00
N LEU A 133 -8.13 11.92 -2.32
CA LEU A 133 -7.94 13.05 -3.22
C LEU A 133 -9.20 13.29 -4.05
N VAL A 134 -9.44 14.56 -4.37
CA VAL A 134 -10.50 15.02 -5.27
C VAL A 134 -9.92 15.97 -6.31
N HIS A 135 -10.56 16.08 -7.47
CA HIS A 135 -10.14 17.01 -8.53
C HIS A 135 -10.14 18.47 -8.06
N THR A 136 -9.17 19.26 -8.52
CA THR A 136 -9.20 20.72 -8.38
C THR A 136 -10.01 21.34 -9.51
N GLN A 137 -10.91 22.27 -9.18
CA GLN A 137 -11.67 23.07 -10.18
C GLN A 137 -10.75 23.97 -11.01
#